data_AF-A0A377D7F8-F1
#
_entry.id   AF-A0A377D7F8-F1
#
_cell.length_a   1.000
_cell.length_b   1.000
_cell.length_c   1.000
_cell.angle_alpha   90.00
_cell.angle_beta   90.00
_cell.angle_gamma   90.00
#
_symmetry.space_group_name_H-M   'P 1'
#
loop_
_entity.id
_entity.type
_entity.pdbx_description
1 polymer ?
#
loop_
_entity_poly.entity_id
_entity_poly.type
_entity_poly.pdbx_seq_one_letter_code
_entity_poly.pdbx_strand_id
1 'polypeptide(L)' 'MAKLANPNQVYSSIKGNIDAAAKFKEYALSGRELTSSMISNREIQLAIPADTTKTQWAEINRAIEYGKSQGVKVTVTQVK' A
#
# COMPACT_ATOMS: atom_id res chain seq x y z
N MET A 1 6.61 -20.50 7.31
CA MET A 1 5.57 -19.77 8.06
C MET A 1 5.41 -18.40 7.43
N ALA A 2 4.23 -18.07 6.90
CA ALA A 2 3.98 -16.74 6.35
C ALA A 2 4.10 -15.70 7.47
N LYS A 3 4.90 -14.65 7.26
CA LYS A 3 5.23 -13.60 8.25
C LYS A 3 4.01 -12.75 8.67
N LEU A 4 2.83 -13.04 8.12
CA LEU A 4 1.56 -12.31 8.23
C LEU A 4 0.40 -13.30 8.47
N ALA A 5 0.46 -14.06 9.56
CA ALA A 5 -0.61 -15.00 9.93
C ALA A 5 -1.85 -14.29 10.53
N ASN A 6 -1.70 -13.06 11.05
CA ASN A 6 -2.82 -12.31 11.61
C ASN A 6 -3.44 -11.38 10.56
N PRO A 7 -4.77 -11.44 10.32
CA PRO A 7 -5.46 -10.56 9.37
C PRO A 7 -5.17 -9.07 9.59
N ASN A 8 -5.17 -8.63 10.86
CA ASN A 8 -4.86 -7.23 11.23
C ASN A 8 -3.43 -6.79 10.85
N GLN A 9 -2.48 -7.73 10.71
CA GLN A 9 -1.12 -7.40 10.26
C GLN A 9 -1.07 -7.08 8.77
N VAL A 10 -1.94 -7.70 7.97
CA VAL A 10 -2.04 -7.43 6.52
C VAL A 10 -2.53 -6.00 6.30
N TYR A 11 -3.64 -5.62 6.94
CA TYR A 11 -4.17 -4.27 6.84
C TYR A 11 -3.18 -3.23 7.35
N SER A 12 -2.61 -3.41 8.54
CA SER A 12 -1.68 -2.42 9.13
C SER A 12 -0.41 -2.24 8.30
N SER A 13 0.12 -3.31 7.69
CA SER A 13 1.26 -3.23 6.78
C SER A 13 0.93 -2.42 5.53
N ILE A 14 -0.22 -2.68 4.89
CA ILE A 14 -0.63 -1.93 3.69
C ILE A 14 -0.94 -0.48 4.07
N LYS A 15 -1.64 -0.26 5.18
CA LYS A 15 -1.96 1.07 5.72
C LYS A 15 -0.71 1.90 5.98
N GLY A 16 0.34 1.32 6.57
CA GLY A 16 1.60 2.02 6.81
C GLY A 16 2.24 2.55 5.52
N ASN A 17 2.20 1.74 4.46
CA ASN A 17 2.69 2.15 3.14
C ASN A 17 1.78 3.22 2.49
N ILE A 18 0.47 3.09 2.61
CA ILE A 18 -0.49 4.12 2.17
C ILE A 18 -0.22 5.43 2.89
N ASP A 19 -0.05 5.41 4.20
CA ASP A 19 0.20 6.62 5.00
C ASP A 19 1.53 7.27 4.61
N ALA A 20 2.58 6.47 4.40
CA ALA A 20 3.86 6.97 3.93
C ALA A 20 3.73 7.61 2.54
N ALA A 21 3.03 6.96 1.61
CA ALA A 21 2.76 7.49 0.29
C ALA A 21 1.93 8.76 0.35
N ALA A 22 0.84 8.81 1.13
CA ALA A 22 -0.07 9.96 1.23
C ALA A 22 0.60 11.16 1.92
N LYS A 23 1.39 10.93 2.97
CA LYS A 23 2.01 11.99 3.79
C LYS A 23 3.39 12.40 3.29
N PHE A 24 3.89 11.80 2.20
CA PHE A 24 5.17 12.20 1.60
C PHE A 24 5.14 13.69 1.23
N LYS A 25 6.07 14.45 1.80
CA LYS A 25 6.25 15.89 1.57
C LYS A 25 7.47 16.15 0.70
N GLU A 26 8.62 15.68 1.13
CA GLU A 26 9.89 15.85 0.43
C GLU A 26 10.90 14.82 0.93
N TYR A 27 11.83 14.44 0.05
CA TYR A 27 12.98 13.64 0.42
C TYR A 27 14.11 13.86 -0.59
N ALA A 28 15.34 14.00 -0.10
CA ALA A 28 16.52 14.13 -0.94
C ALA A 28 17.52 13.03 -0.60
N LEU A 29 17.94 12.28 -1.61
CA LEU A 29 18.94 11.21 -1.45
C LEU A 29 19.75 11.05 -2.74
N SER A 30 21.05 10.77 -2.61
CA SER A 30 21.97 10.55 -3.74
C SER A 30 21.96 11.69 -4.78
N GLY A 31 21.82 12.94 -4.32
CA GLY A 31 21.80 14.12 -5.19
C GLY A 31 20.48 14.33 -5.95
N ARG A 32 19.43 13.57 -5.64
CA ARG A 32 18.09 13.75 -6.21
C ARG A 32 17.11 14.13 -5.11
N GLU A 33 16.42 15.24 -5.34
CA GLU A 33 15.31 15.70 -4.51
C GLU A 33 13.98 15.33 -5.18
N LEU A 34 13.03 14.85 -4.39
CA LEU A 34 11.66 14.62 -4.80
C LEU A 34 10.75 15.32 -3.80
N THR A 35 9.87 16.19 -4.29
CA THR A 35 8.88 16.88 -3.47
C THR A 35 7.47 16.50 -3.89
N SER A 36 6.51 16.69 -2.99
CA SER A 36 5.09 16.38 -3.20
C SER A 36 4.50 17.09 -4.41
N SER A 37 4.98 18.29 -4.75
CA SER A 37 4.50 19.06 -5.90
C SER A 37 4.92 18.46 -7.25
N MET A 38 5.97 17.63 -7.27
CA MET A 38 6.41 16.90 -8.46
C MET A 38 5.55 15.64 -8.73
N ILE A 39 4.72 15.22 -7.77
CA ILE A 39 3.96 13.96 -7.83
C ILE A 39 2.51 14.27 -8.22
N SER A 40 2.14 13.91 -9.44
CA SER A 40 0.77 14.10 -9.97
C SER A 40 -0.22 13.02 -9.55
N ASN A 41 0.26 11.79 -9.29
CA ASN A 41 -0.57 10.68 -8.85
C ASN A 41 0.21 9.76 -7.90
N ARG A 42 -0.47 9.18 -6.92
CA ARG A 42 0.11 8.26 -5.92
C ARG A 42 -0.55 6.91 -6.07
N GLU A 43 0.26 5.88 -6.32
CA GLU A 43 -0.23 4.52 -6.51
C GLU A 43 0.67 3.51 -5.79
N ILE A 44 0.03 2.49 -5.21
CA ILE A 44 0.67 1.32 -4.61
C ILE A 44 0.27 0.10 -5.45
N GLN A 45 1.27 -0.58 -6.00
CA GLN A 45 1.11 -1.87 -6.66
C GLN A 45 1.36 -2.98 -5.63
N LEU A 46 0.29 -3.68 -5.26
CA LEU A 46 0.33 -4.74 -4.26
C LEU A 46 0.26 -6.11 -4.94
N ALA A 47 1.36 -6.85 -4.92
CA ALA A 47 1.38 -8.25 -5.33
C ALA A 47 0.92 -9.16 -4.17
N ILE A 48 -0.06 -10.02 -4.44
CA ILE A 48 -0.56 -11.00 -3.47
C ILE A 48 -0.43 -12.42 -4.02
N PRO A 49 -0.09 -13.41 -3.19
CA PRO A 49 0.05 -14.78 -3.65
C PRO A 49 -1.32 -15.43 -3.91
N ALA A 50 -1.33 -16.47 -4.76
CA ALA A 50 -2.57 -17.14 -5.15
C ALA A 50 -3.33 -17.80 -3.98
N ASP A 51 -2.61 -18.14 -2.90
CA ASP A 51 -3.12 -18.76 -1.68
C ASP A 51 -3.73 -17.77 -0.66
N THR A 52 -3.91 -16.51 -1.04
CA THR A 52 -4.52 -15.49 -0.18
C THR A 52 -5.94 -15.88 0.25
N THR A 53 -6.17 -15.96 1.55
CA THR A 53 -7.46 -16.37 2.13
C THR A 53 -8.53 -15.29 2.02
N LYS A 54 -9.82 -15.68 2.11
CA LYS A 54 -10.96 -14.73 2.08
C LYS A 54 -10.87 -13.65 3.17
N THR A 55 -10.38 -14.01 4.36
CA THR A 55 -10.20 -13.06 5.47
C THR A 55 -9.10 -12.05 5.17
N GLN A 56 -7.99 -12.48 4.56
CA GLN A 56 -6.93 -11.55 4.12
C GLN A 56 -7.43 -10.65 2.98
N TRP A 57 -8.26 -11.16 2.08
CA TRP A 57 -8.92 -10.35 1.05
C TRP A 57 -9.84 -9.27 1.61
N ALA A 58 -10.56 -9.53 2.70
CA ALA A 58 -11.38 -8.51 3.37
C ALA A 58 -10.51 -7.35 3.89
N GLU A 59 -9.35 -7.67 4.48
CA GLU A 59 -8.38 -6.68 4.96
C GLU A 59 -7.71 -5.91 3.81
N ILE A 60 -7.40 -6.58 2.70
CA ILE A 60 -6.89 -5.93 1.48
C ILE A 60 -7.93 -4.96 0.92
N ASN A 61 -9.19 -5.37 0.79
CA ASN A 61 -10.27 -4.49 0.31
C ASN A 61 -10.46 -3.27 1.22
N ARG A 62 -10.39 -3.46 2.54
CA ARG A 62 -10.39 -2.36 3.50
C ARG A 62 -9.22 -1.40 3.29
N ALA A 63 -8.03 -1.92 2.98
CA ALA A 63 -6.87 -1.10 2.66
C ALA A 63 -7.01 -0.36 1.32
N ILE A 64 -7.63 -0.97 0.31
CA ILE A 64 -7.93 -0.31 -0.98
C ILE A 64 -8.84 0.89 -0.76
N GLU A 65 -9.94 0.71 0.00
CA GLU A 65 -10.88 1.80 0.28
C GLU A 65 -10.21 2.91 1.10
N TYR A 66 -9.41 2.54 2.11
CA TYR A 66 -8.62 3.50 2.87
C TYR A 66 -7.65 4.28 1.97
N GLY A 67 -6.91 3.59 1.09
CA GLY A 67 -6.02 4.24 0.12
C GLY A 67 -6.74 5.27 -0.72
N LYS A 68 -7.90 4.91 -1.27
CA LYS A 68 -8.73 5.83 -2.06
C LYS A 68 -9.12 7.07 -1.25
N SER A 69 -9.52 6.91 0.02
CA SER A 69 -9.83 8.04 0.91
C SER A 69 -8.63 8.96 1.18
N GLN A 70 -7.40 8.42 1.10
CA GLN A 70 -6.15 9.16 1.30
C GLN A 70 -5.57 9.72 -0.02
N GLY A 71 -6.26 9.54 -1.15
CA GLY A 71 -5.77 9.96 -2.46
C GLY A 71 -4.64 9.07 -3.01
N VAL A 72 -4.54 7.82 -2.54
CA VAL A 72 -3.57 6.83 -2.99
C VAL A 72 -4.30 5.66 -3.64
N LYS A 73 -4.05 5.42 -4.93
CA LYS A 73 -4.60 4.26 -5.63
C LYS A 73 -3.91 2.99 -5.16
N VAL A 74 -4.67 1.95 -4.81
CA VAL A 74 -4.10 0.63 -4.48
C VAL A 74 -4.55 -0.35 -5.56
N THR A 75 -3.60 -0.84 -6.34
CA THR A 75 -3.82 -1.80 -7.41
C THR A 75 -3.29 -3.16 -6.97
N VAL A 76 -4.16 -4.16 -6.92
CA VAL A 76 -3.82 -5.50 -6.44
C VAL A 76 -3.62 -6.43 -7.62
N THR A 77 -2.51 -7.17 -7.64
CA THR A 77 -2.20 -8.18 -8.65
C THR A 77 -1.94 -9.51 -7.98
N GLN A 78 -2.61 -10.57 -8.44
CA GLN A 78 -2.39 -11.92 -7.95
C GLN A 78 -1.23 -12.56 -8.73
N VAL A 79 -0.21 -13.03 -8.01
CA VAL A 79 0.94 -13.75 -8.57
C VAL A 79 0.78 -15.25 -8.36
N LYS A 80 1.12 -16.03 -9.39
CA LYS A 80 1.06 -17.50 -9.41
C LYS A 80 2.35 -18.12 -8.93
#